data_AF-A0AAV4CLY1-F1
#
_entry.id   AF-A0AAV4CLY1-F1
#
_cell.length_a   1.000
_cell.length_b   1.000
_cell.length_c   1.000
_cell.angle_alpha   90.00
_cell.angle_beta   90.00
_cell.angle_gamma   90.00
#
_symmetry.space_group_name_H-M   'P 1'
#
loop_
_entity.id
_entity.type
_entity.pdbx_description
1 polymer ?
#
loop_
_entity_poly.entity_id
_entity_poly.type
_entity_poly.pdbx_seq_one_letter_code
_entity_poly.pdbx_strand_id
1 'polypeptide(L)' 'MSELDLYAKYLDLGVRLGRSGEDLATWVEDKVRQDMERNDRLIERKRQREERVMQNQREEREMELKRLELEA' A
#
# COMPACT_ATOMS: atom_id res chain seq x y z
N MET A 1 -1.86 -6.97 9.09
CA MET A 1 -3.14 -7.70 8.97
C MET A 1 -2.89 -8.75 7.91
N SER A 2 -3.00 -10.03 8.28
CA SER A 2 -2.69 -11.14 7.38
C SER A 2 -3.83 -11.41 6.41
N GLU A 3 -3.55 -12.14 5.33
CA GLU A 3 -4.58 -12.63 4.39
C GLU A 3 -5.65 -13.47 5.11
N LEU A 4 -5.22 -14.28 6.09
CA LEU A 4 -6.11 -15.08 6.94
C LEU A 4 -7.07 -14.19 7.76
N ASP A 5 -6.60 -13.05 8.27
CA ASP A 5 -7.44 -12.11 9.01
C ASP A 5 -8.49 -11.46 8.12
N LEU A 6 -8.12 -11.11 6.88
CA LEU A 6 -9.06 -10.57 5.89
C LEU A 6 -10.09 -11.63 5.49
N TYR A 7 -9.64 -12.87 5.26
CA TYR A 7 -10.51 -13.98 4.94
C TYR A 7 -11.55 -14.20 6.04
N ALA A 8 -11.14 -14.25 7.31
CA ALA A 8 -12.05 -14.43 8.43
C ALA A 8 -13.09 -13.30 8.55
N LYS A 9 -12.68 -12.05 8.32
CA LYS A 9 -13.58 -10.88 8.34
C LYS A 9 -14.60 -10.92 7.22
N TYR A 10 -14.16 -11.24 6.00
CA TYR A 10 -15.08 -11.35 4.88
C TYR A 10 -15.97 -12.57 5.02
N LEU A 11 -15.49 -13.68 5.58
CA LEU A 11 -16.33 -14.83 5.85
C LEU A 11 -17.49 -14.47 6.79
N ASP A 12 -17.20 -13.84 7.94
CA ASP A 12 -18.22 -13.37 8.88
C ASP A 12 -19.19 -12.38 8.24
N LEU A 13 -18.67 -11.40 7.48
CA LEU A 13 -19.51 -10.43 6.78
C LEU A 13 -20.41 -11.09 5.72
N GLY A 14 -19.87 -12.01 4.92
CA GLY A 14 -20.60 -12.71 3.88
C GLY A 14 -21.74 -13.55 4.46
N VAL A 15 -21.49 -14.24 5.58
CA VAL A 15 -22.52 -14.97 6.33
C VAL A 15 -23.62 -14.03 6.83
N ARG A 16 -23.26 -12.88 7.41
CA ARG A 16 -24.24 -11.87 7.86
C ARG A 16 -25.07 -11.27 6.72
N LEU A 17 -24.50 -11.22 5.51
CA LEU A 17 -25.19 -10.79 4.30
C LEU A 17 -26.05 -11.90 3.66
N GLY A 18 -26.12 -13.08 4.28
CA GLY A 18 -26.92 -14.20 3.79
C GLY A 18 -26.29 -14.98 2.63
N ARG A 19 -25.01 -14.74 2.32
CA ARG A 19 -24.27 -15.55 1.34
C ARG A 19 -23.99 -16.93 1.93
N SER A 20 -23.97 -17.95 1.09
CA SER A 20 -23.73 -19.32 1.54
C SER A 20 -23.05 -20.17 0.47
N GLY A 21 -22.43 -21.27 0.91
CA GLY A 21 -21.82 -22.24 0.01
C GLY A 21 -20.75 -21.65 -0.91
N GLU A 22 -20.83 -22.00 -2.19
CA GLU A 22 -19.87 -21.58 -3.21
C GLU A 22 -19.87 -20.06 -3.44
N ASP A 23 -21.05 -19.41 -3.44
CA ASP A 23 -21.15 -17.94 -3.59
C ASP A 23 -20.44 -17.19 -2.46
N LEU A 24 -20.51 -17.72 -1.23
CA LEU A 24 -19.77 -17.15 -0.11
C LEU A 24 -18.26 -17.31 -0.29
N ALA A 25 -17.78 -18.50 -0.66
CA ALA A 25 -16.36 -18.76 -0.84
C ALA A 25 -15.76 -17.87 -1.93
N THR A 26 -16.38 -17.83 -3.11
CA THR A 26 -15.93 -17.00 -4.23
C THR A 26 -15.95 -15.51 -3.87
N TRP A 27 -16.99 -15.05 -3.19
CA TRP A 27 -17.08 -13.65 -2.78
C TRP A 27 -15.99 -13.26 -1.77
N VAL A 28 -15.69 -14.13 -0.81
CA VAL A 28 -14.61 -13.91 0.17
C VAL A 28 -13.26 -13.84 -0.54
N GLU A 29 -12.96 -14.79 -1.42
CA GLU A 29 -11.71 -14.81 -2.19
C GLU A 29 -11.53 -13.55 -3.03
N ASP A 30 -12.58 -13.11 -3.72
CA ASP A 30 -12.55 -11.87 -4.50
C ASP A 30 -12.30 -10.63 -3.64
N LYS A 31 -12.89 -10.58 -2.44
CA LYS A 31 -12.71 -9.45 -1.52
C LYS A 31 -11.30 -9.41 -0.95
N VAL A 32 -10.78 -10.56 -0.51
CA VAL A 32 -9.41 -10.68 -0.01
C VAL A 32 -8.41 -10.27 -1.08
N ARG A 33 -8.56 -10.79 -2.31
CA ARG A 33 -7.70 -10.44 -3.44
C ARG A 33 -7.70 -8.94 -3.74
N GLN A 34 -8.87 -8.30 -3.81
CA GLN A 34 -9.00 -6.87 -4.06
C GLN A 34 -8.26 -6.01 -3.02
N ASP A 35 -8.36 -6.38 -1.74
CA ASP A 35 -7.73 -5.66 -0.65
C ASP A 35 -6.20 -5.87 -0.62
N MET A 36 -5.74 -7.09 -0.94
CA MET A 36 -4.30 -7.37 -1.09
C MET A 36 -3.70 -6.55 -2.22
N GLU A 37 -4.30 -6.55 -3.42
CA GLU A 37 -3.84 -5.73 -4.54
C GLU A 37 -3.85 -4.23 -4.23
N ARG A 38 -4.85 -3.77 -3.45
CA ARG A 38 -4.91 -2.38 -3.00
C ARG A 38 -3.77 -2.05 -2.05
N ASN A 39 -3.45 -2.96 -1.13
CA ASN A 39 -2.34 -2.81 -0.21
C ASN A 39 -1.00 -2.71 -0.96
N ASP A 40 -0.77 -3.61 -1.93
CA ASP A 40 0.44 -3.59 -2.76
C ASP A 40 0.60 -2.26 -3.50
N ARG A 41 -0.49 -1.73 -4.07
CA ARG A 41 -0.48 -0.40 -4.72
C ARG A 41 -0.17 0.74 -3.74
N LEU A 42 -0.60 0.65 -2.49
CA LEU A 42 -0.29 1.65 -1.47
C LEU A 42 1.18 1.58 -1.04
N ILE A 43 1.70 0.36 -0.88
CA ILE A 43 3.13 0.13 -0.57
C ILE A 43 4.00 0.71 -1.68
N GLU A 44 3.68 0.42 -2.94
CA GLU A 44 4.46 0.93 -4.07
C GLU A 44 4.40 2.47 -4.17
N ARG A 45 3.23 3.08 -3.99
CA ARG A 45 3.11 4.56 -3.95
C ARG A 45 3.91 5.17 -2.80
N LYS A 46 3.95 4.50 -1.65
CA LYS A 46 4.75 4.95 -0.50
C LYS A 46 6.23 4.90 -0.83
N ARG A 47 6.70 3.79 -1.42
CA ARG A 47 8.08 3.61 -1.88
C ARG A 47 8.51 4.70 -2.87
N GLN A 48 7.70 4.94 -3.89
CA GLN A 48 7.95 6.00 -4.89
C GLN A 48 7.97 7.41 -4.28
N ARG A 49 7.20 7.64 -3.21
CA ARG A 49 7.23 8.91 -2.49
C ARG A 49 8.53 9.06 -1.68
N GLU A 50 8.94 8.01 -0.97
CA GLU A 50 10.17 8.00 -0.19
C GLU A 50 11.40 8.19 -1.10
N GLU A 51 11.44 7.54 -2.27
CA GLU A 51 12.51 7.73 -3.27
C GLU A 51 12.62 9.19 -3.72
N ARG A 52 11.50 9.85 -4.02
CA ARG A 52 11.47 11.27 -4.40
C ARG A 52 11.93 12.20 -3.27
N VAL A 53 11.52 11.93 -2.03
CA VAL A 53 11.97 12.72 -0.87
C VAL A 53 13.48 12.61 -0.70
N MET A 54 14.03 11.39 -0.84
CA MET A 54 15.48 11.17 -0.74
C MET A 54 16.26 11.84 -1.86
N GLN A 55 15.71 11.87 -3.09
CA GLN A 55 16.32 12.58 -4.22
C GLN A 55 16.34 14.09 -3.96
N ASN A 56 15.20 14.68 -3.59
CA ASN A 56 15.12 16.12 -3.30
C ASN A 56 16.10 16.54 -2.20
N GLN A 57 16.24 15.74 -1.14
CA GLN A 57 17.20 16.02 -0.05
C GLN A 57 18.66 15.99 -0.52
N ARG A 58 19.00 15.15 -1.51
CA ARG A 58 20.35 15.12 -2.09
C ARG A 58 20.60 16.34 -2.96
N GLU A 59 19.64 16.68 -3.81
CA GLU A 59 19.71 17.86 -4.68
C GLU A 59 19.84 19.15 -3.87
N GLU A 60 19.07 19.29 -2.79
CA GLU A 60 19.14 20.45 -1.88
C GLU A 60 20.53 20.59 -1.26
N ARG A 61 21.11 19.49 -0.78
CA ARG A 61 22.48 19.48 -0.24
C ARG A 61 23.53 19.82 -1.30
N GLU A 62 23.40 19.32 -2.51
CA GLU A 62 24.33 19.65 -3.61
C GLU A 62 24.25 21.14 -3.99
N MET A 63 23.04 21.72 -4.02
CA MET A 63 22.87 23.15 -4.27
C MET A 63 23.44 24.00 -3.13
N GLU A 64 23.23 23.59 -1.88
CA GLU A 64 23.80 24.25 -0.70
C GLU A 64 25.34 24.27 -0.76
N LEU A 65 25.97 23.13 -1.08
CA LEU A 65 27.43 23.04 -1.23
C LEU A 65 27.96 23.98 -2.32
N LYS A 66 27.34 23.98 -3.51
CA LYS A 66 27.73 24.88 -4.61
C LYS A 66 27.58 26.36 -4.24
N ARG A 67 26.54 26.70 -3.47
CA ARG A 67 26.35 28.07 -2.99
C ARG A 67 27.48 28.48 -2.05
N LEU A 68 27.85 27.62 -1.10
CA LEU A 68 28.97 27.87 -0.18
C LEU A 68 30.30 28.00 -0.93
N GLU A 69 30.53 27.21 -1.98
CA GLU A 69 31.71 27.33 -2.84
C GLU A 69 31.79 28.67 -3.59
N LEU A 70 30.65 29.29 -3.93
CA LEU A 70 30.60 30.59 -4.61
C LEU A 70 30.71 31.78 -3.64
N GLU A 71 30.34 31.60 -2.38
CA GLU A 71 30.43 32.62 -1.32
C GLU A 71 31.83 32.69 -0.68
N ALA A 72 32.64 31.63 -0.82
CA ALA A 72 34.03 31.53 -0.36
C ALA A 72 35.04 32.09 -1.36
#